data_AF-U2ZLC3-F1
#
_entry.id   AF-U2ZLC3-F1
#
_cell.length_a   1.000
_cell.length_b   1.000
_cell.length_c   1.000
_cell.angle_alpha   90.00
_cell.angle_beta   90.00
_cell.angle_gamma   90.00
#
_symmetry.space_group_name_H-M   'P 1'
#
loop_
_entity.id
_entity.type
_entity.pdbx_description
1 polymer ?
#
loop_
_entity_poly.entity_id
_entity_poly.type
_entity_poly.pdbx_seq_one_letter_code
_entity_poly.pdbx_strand_id
1 'polypeptide(L)'
;MSLVNDMLRDLEERRAAPAERLALEGLQAVDEAAAARRERIERLRRGSIWFMAVMLIAVLVGMMIGRVVNGQIPWGGVVPKPAAPVVAAPVVSAPRLLEVLPQHDARGLTLQLLLERSVPYQRTEESGAVSLRLPGLQLAGEAQSGRLQRNGRSLSWRVEQQGADVQVLLVGLAGELEVRDRLEPAGERWLLWIEVPLADVASEVEAQPAAEPLPVAAPAETLAVEPDLPAWATAPVAPADAAPAAPPAEPVSAPELKIEPYRPDALTLARQAIAAGDYRSAIRELEALQQSRGRDPEVLRWLARAYLADGQQQRLLGWLPAQLAQMPQDSELRLLLARTQLQAGDTQGAVATLEQNAPALVQEPTYHSLLAASYQQTGQWQQSAASYRQLVALRPGQATWQLGLAIALEQLDQPAEAARHYRLALQGSGLDDSARRFASERAAALGGRG
;
A
#
# COMPACT_ATOMS: atom_id res chain seq x y z
N MET A 1 -1.28 -2.35 -8.09
CA MET A 1 -2.33 -2.05 -9.08
C MET A 1 -2.45 -3.26 -9.99
N SER A 2 -3.64 -3.83 -10.16
CA SER A 2 -3.84 -5.07 -10.91
C SER A 2 -3.67 -4.80 -12.40
N LEU A 3 -2.74 -5.48 -13.07
CA LEU A 3 -2.45 -5.32 -14.51
C LEU A 3 -3.68 -5.65 -15.38
N VAL A 4 -4.62 -6.45 -14.86
CA VAL A 4 -5.92 -6.71 -15.47
C VAL A 4 -6.80 -5.44 -15.48
N ASN A 5 -6.72 -4.60 -14.45
CA ASN A 5 -7.48 -3.34 -14.40
C ASN A 5 -6.89 -2.31 -15.37
N ASP A 6 -5.55 -2.23 -15.46
CA ASP A 6 -4.88 -1.34 -16.41
C ASP A 6 -5.16 -1.77 -17.86
N MET A 7 -5.18 -3.07 -18.14
CA MET A 7 -5.59 -3.62 -19.44
C MET A 7 -7.06 -3.32 -19.78
N LEU A 8 -7.96 -3.34 -18.81
CA LEU A 8 -9.38 -3.00 -19.03
C LEU A 8 -9.56 -1.53 -19.41
N ARG A 9 -8.79 -0.63 -18.80
CA ARG A 9 -8.73 0.78 -19.21
C ARG A 9 -8.29 0.93 -20.67
N ASP A 10 -7.24 0.24 -21.08
CA ASP A 10 -6.75 0.28 -22.48
C ASP A 10 -7.76 -0.35 -23.46
N LEU A 11 -8.45 -1.42 -23.08
CA LEU A 11 -9.51 -2.03 -23.91
C LEU A 11 -10.76 -1.14 -24.03
N GLU A 12 -11.12 -0.40 -22.98
CA GLU A 12 -12.18 0.63 -23.02
C GLU A 12 -11.78 1.79 -23.95
N GLU A 13 -10.54 2.27 -23.85
CA GLU A 13 -9.99 3.31 -24.73
C GLU A 13 -9.94 2.87 -26.21
N ARG A 14 -9.60 1.61 -26.47
CA ARG A 14 -9.58 1.03 -27.82
C ARG A 14 -10.96 0.69 -28.38
N ARG A 15 -11.94 0.36 -27.54
CA ARG A 15 -13.35 0.17 -27.99
C ARG A 15 -14.03 1.50 -28.35
N ALA A 16 -13.61 2.61 -27.74
CA ALA A 16 -14.18 3.94 -27.99
C ALA A 16 -13.77 4.58 -29.34
N ALA A 17 -12.93 3.94 -30.16
CA ALA A 17 -12.53 4.41 -31.50
C ALA A 17 -12.30 3.22 -32.46
N PRO A 18 -12.37 3.37 -33.80
CA PRO A 18 -13.37 3.92 -34.68
C PRO A 18 -14.13 2.80 -35.45
N ALA A 19 -14.47 1.68 -34.80
CA ALA A 19 -15.07 0.52 -35.46
C ALA A 19 -16.60 0.58 -35.65
N GLU A 20 -17.30 1.52 -34.99
CA GLU A 20 -18.77 1.67 -35.11
C GLU A 20 -19.22 2.63 -36.23
N ARG A 21 -18.30 3.14 -37.07
CA ARG A 21 -18.65 4.04 -38.19
C ARG A 21 -18.96 3.34 -39.53
N LEU A 22 -19.07 2.01 -39.56
CA LEU A 22 -19.13 1.24 -40.83
C LEU A 22 -20.35 0.33 -41.01
N ALA A 23 -21.47 0.65 -40.38
CA ALA A 23 -22.75 0.04 -40.76
C ALA A 23 -23.87 1.08 -40.59
N LEU A 24 -24.21 1.75 -41.69
CA LEU A 24 -25.55 2.25 -42.07
C LEU A 24 -25.38 3.23 -43.25
N GLU A 25 -25.33 2.69 -44.47
CA GLU A 25 -25.63 3.46 -45.69
C GLU A 25 -27.15 3.70 -45.77
N GLY A 26 -27.56 4.96 -45.97
CA GLY A 26 -28.96 5.28 -46.25
C GLY A 26 -29.32 6.77 -46.17
N LEU A 27 -28.90 7.55 -47.19
CA LEU A 27 -29.59 8.72 -47.76
C LEU A 27 -30.21 9.79 -46.81
N GLN A 28 -29.56 10.95 -46.70
CA GLN A 28 -30.01 12.28 -47.19
C GLN A 28 -29.37 13.43 -46.39
N ALA A 29 -28.81 14.38 -47.14
CA ALA A 29 -28.13 15.57 -46.65
C ALA A 29 -29.10 16.60 -46.07
N VAL A 30 -28.83 17.10 -44.85
CA VAL A 30 -29.29 18.42 -44.36
C VAL A 30 -28.22 19.03 -43.43
N ASP A 31 -27.56 20.07 -43.94
CA ASP A 31 -26.89 21.20 -43.27
C ASP A 31 -25.93 20.96 -42.07
N GLU A 32 -24.67 20.65 -42.38
CA GLU A 32 -23.51 20.84 -41.48
C GLU A 32 -23.32 22.32 -41.05
N ALA A 33 -23.91 23.27 -41.77
CA ALA A 33 -23.86 24.69 -41.42
C ALA A 33 -24.67 25.05 -40.16
N ALA A 34 -25.60 24.20 -39.72
CA ALA A 34 -26.41 24.42 -38.52
C ALA A 34 -25.71 23.94 -37.23
N ALA A 35 -24.87 22.91 -37.31
CA ALA A 35 -24.15 22.35 -36.17
C ALA A 35 -23.00 23.27 -35.71
N ALA A 36 -22.29 23.90 -36.64
CA ALA A 36 -21.20 24.83 -36.33
C ALA A 36 -21.67 26.13 -35.64
N ARG A 37 -22.96 26.51 -35.81
CA ARG A 37 -23.54 27.67 -35.10
C ARG A 37 -23.91 27.34 -33.66
N ARG A 38 -24.34 26.11 -33.37
CA ARG A 38 -24.72 25.68 -32.00
C ARG A 38 -23.51 25.58 -31.08
N GLU A 39 -22.36 25.16 -31.60
CA GLU A 39 -21.14 25.02 -30.79
C GLU A 39 -20.50 26.37 -30.40
N ARG A 40 -20.66 27.43 -31.22
CA ARG A 40 -20.25 28.80 -30.84
C ARG A 40 -21.17 29.41 -29.78
N ILE A 41 -22.47 29.11 -29.82
CA ILE A 41 -23.46 29.63 -28.86
C ILE A 41 -23.28 28.97 -27.48
N GLU A 42 -22.88 27.70 -27.40
CA GLU A 42 -22.61 27.04 -26.12
C GLU A 42 -21.33 27.51 -25.44
N ARG A 43 -20.27 27.83 -26.19
CA ARG A 43 -19.05 28.45 -25.64
C ARG A 43 -19.32 29.85 -25.10
N LEU A 44 -20.18 30.63 -25.77
CA LEU A 44 -20.64 31.93 -25.27
C LEU A 44 -21.54 31.81 -24.04
N ARG A 45 -22.42 30.78 -23.94
CA ARG A 45 -23.20 30.51 -22.72
C ARG A 45 -22.33 30.09 -21.53
N ARG A 46 -21.30 29.27 -21.73
CA ARG A 46 -20.36 28.91 -20.64
C ARG A 46 -19.54 30.11 -20.17
N GLY A 47 -19.12 30.99 -21.09
CA GLY A 47 -18.48 32.25 -20.76
C GLY A 47 -19.40 33.23 -20.00
N SER A 48 -20.67 33.34 -20.39
CA SER A 48 -21.62 34.24 -19.73
C SER A 48 -22.06 33.76 -18.35
N ILE A 49 -22.14 32.43 -18.12
CA ILE A 49 -22.41 31.86 -16.79
C ILE A 49 -21.25 32.17 -15.83
N TRP A 50 -20.00 32.07 -16.30
CA TRP A 50 -18.83 32.41 -15.48
C TRP A 50 -18.77 33.91 -15.18
N PHE A 51 -19.09 34.76 -16.15
CA PHE A 51 -19.14 36.21 -15.96
C PHE A 51 -20.29 36.64 -15.01
N MET A 52 -21.48 36.02 -15.12
CA MET A 52 -22.60 36.23 -14.19
C MET A 52 -22.28 35.77 -12.78
N ALA A 53 -21.56 34.64 -12.60
CA ALA A 53 -21.13 34.18 -11.29
C ALA A 53 -20.14 35.15 -10.63
N VAL A 54 -19.16 35.66 -11.39
CA VAL A 54 -18.21 36.69 -10.90
C VAL A 54 -18.92 37.99 -10.57
N MET A 55 -19.88 38.43 -11.38
CA MET A 55 -20.67 39.64 -11.11
C MET A 55 -21.58 39.47 -9.88
N LEU A 56 -22.17 38.28 -9.68
CA LEU A 56 -23.00 37.98 -8.50
C LEU A 56 -22.17 37.99 -7.22
N ILE A 57 -20.94 37.47 -7.27
CA ILE A 57 -19.98 37.54 -6.15
C ILE A 57 -19.59 39.00 -5.88
N ALA A 58 -19.34 39.81 -6.91
CA ALA A 58 -19.03 41.22 -6.74
C ALA A 58 -20.20 42.04 -6.14
N VAL A 59 -21.45 41.72 -6.51
CA VAL A 59 -22.66 42.34 -5.93
C VAL A 59 -22.87 41.89 -4.48
N LEU A 60 -22.61 40.62 -4.16
CA LEU A 60 -22.66 40.10 -2.78
C LEU A 60 -21.62 40.76 -1.88
N VAL A 61 -20.38 40.93 -2.36
CA VAL A 61 -19.31 41.64 -1.65
C VAL A 61 -19.65 43.13 -1.49
N GLY A 62 -20.23 43.76 -2.52
CA GLY A 62 -20.72 45.14 -2.45
C GLY A 62 -21.86 45.35 -1.43
N MET A 63 -22.83 44.42 -1.36
CA MET A 63 -23.90 44.45 -0.36
C MET A 63 -23.40 44.21 1.06
N MET A 64 -22.33 43.42 1.24
CA MET A 64 -21.74 43.17 2.57
C MET A 64 -21.01 44.41 3.10
N ILE A 65 -20.30 45.15 2.24
CA ILE A 65 -19.63 46.41 2.61
C ILE A 65 -20.67 47.53 2.86
N GLY A 66 -21.77 47.57 2.11
CA GLY A 66 -22.86 48.52 2.33
C GLY A 66 -23.62 48.33 3.65
N ARG A 67 -23.64 47.11 4.21
CA ARG A 67 -24.31 46.81 5.50
C ARG A 67 -23.48 47.13 6.74
N VAL A 68 -22.17 47.33 6.61
CA VAL A 68 -21.28 47.72 7.74
C VAL A 68 -21.24 49.24 7.93
N VAL A 69 -21.67 50.03 6.93
CA VAL A 69 -21.69 51.51 6.99
C VAL A 69 -23.01 52.08 7.53
N ASN A 70 -24.13 51.36 7.40
CA ASN A 70 -25.43 51.78 7.96
C ASN A 70 -25.69 51.10 9.32
N GLY A 71 -25.01 51.64 10.34
CA GLY A 71 -25.08 51.18 11.71
C GLY A 71 -26.50 51.21 12.29
N GLN A 72 -27.01 50.03 12.64
CA GLN A 72 -28.08 49.84 13.62
C GLN A 72 -27.87 48.49 14.31
N ILE A 73 -27.50 48.52 15.60
CA ILE A 73 -28.15 47.83 16.72
C ILE A 73 -27.54 48.38 18.04
N PRO A 74 -28.35 48.51 19.12
CA PRO A 74 -28.07 49.34 20.30
C PRO A 74 -27.41 48.50 21.42
N TRP A 75 -27.60 48.88 22.68
CA TRP A 75 -27.04 48.34 23.94
C TRP A 75 -25.69 48.99 24.29
N GLY A 76 -25.58 49.85 25.29
CA GLY A 76 -26.27 49.85 26.58
C GLY A 76 -25.16 49.80 27.63
N GLY A 77 -24.74 50.96 28.10
CA GLY A 77 -23.53 51.10 28.92
C GLY A 77 -23.67 50.45 30.29
N VAL A 78 -22.57 49.81 30.71
CA VAL A 78 -22.06 49.88 32.08
C VAL A 78 -20.54 49.83 31.97
N VAL A 79 -19.86 50.90 32.39
CA VAL A 79 -18.41 50.94 32.54
C VAL A 79 -18.08 50.49 33.96
N PRO A 80 -17.36 49.37 34.18
CA PRO A 80 -16.68 49.16 35.44
C PRO A 80 -15.29 49.80 35.39
N LYS A 81 -15.10 50.71 36.34
CA LYS A 81 -13.88 51.31 36.89
C LYS A 81 -12.61 50.43 36.72
N PRO A 82 -11.48 50.98 36.26
CA PRO A 82 -10.24 50.22 36.12
C PRO A 82 -9.71 49.80 37.50
N ALA A 83 -9.66 48.49 37.74
CA ALA A 83 -8.93 47.91 38.85
C ALA A 83 -7.44 47.80 38.48
N ALA A 84 -6.59 48.03 39.48
CA ALA A 84 -5.13 48.04 39.44
C ALA A 84 -4.52 46.80 38.75
N PRO A 85 -3.29 46.90 38.20
CA PRO A 85 -2.69 45.83 37.41
C PRO A 85 -2.47 44.60 38.30
N VAL A 86 -3.29 43.58 38.08
CA VAL A 86 -2.99 42.24 38.55
C VAL A 86 -1.78 41.78 37.75
N VAL A 87 -0.67 41.53 38.45
CA VAL A 87 0.54 40.92 37.92
C VAL A 87 0.11 39.73 37.07
N ALA A 88 0.40 39.79 35.76
CA ALA A 88 0.11 38.71 34.84
C ALA A 88 0.79 37.45 35.37
N ALA A 89 -0.02 36.51 35.87
CA ALA A 89 0.42 35.14 36.03
C ALA A 89 1.03 34.68 34.70
N PRO A 90 2.12 33.90 34.70
CA PRO A 90 2.74 33.46 33.47
C PRO A 90 1.65 32.83 32.59
N VAL A 91 1.45 33.39 31.40
CA VAL A 91 0.57 32.79 30.40
C VAL A 91 1.21 31.46 30.05
N VAL A 92 0.76 30.39 30.70
CA VAL A 92 1.18 29.03 30.37
C VAL A 92 0.66 28.81 28.95
N SER A 93 1.56 28.85 27.97
CA SER A 93 1.23 28.57 26.59
C SER A 93 0.56 27.20 26.52
N ALA A 94 -0.61 27.13 25.88
CA ALA A 94 -1.30 25.88 25.68
C ALA A 94 -0.37 24.87 24.97
N PRO A 95 -0.32 23.62 25.43
CA PRO A 95 0.53 22.60 24.83
C PRO A 95 0.18 22.41 23.35
N ARG A 96 1.19 22.22 22.50
CA ARG A 96 0.99 22.03 21.06
C ARG A 96 1.12 20.57 20.63
N LEU A 97 0.25 20.14 19.72
CA LEU A 97 0.46 18.97 18.87
C LEU A 97 1.37 19.40 17.73
N LEU A 98 2.60 18.92 17.73
CA LEU A 98 3.65 19.34 16.80
C LEU A 98 3.56 18.63 15.46
N GLU A 99 3.24 17.34 15.49
CA GLU A 99 3.23 16.50 14.29
C GLU A 99 2.28 15.32 14.45
N VAL A 100 1.69 14.90 13.33
CA VAL A 100 0.88 13.68 13.23
C VAL A 100 1.53 12.82 12.15
N LEU A 101 1.98 11.64 12.54
CA LEU A 101 2.71 10.71 11.69
C LEU A 101 1.87 9.45 11.47
N PRO A 102 1.14 9.34 10.35
CA PRO A 102 0.43 8.14 9.99
C PRO A 102 1.38 7.10 9.39
N GLN A 103 1.36 5.89 9.93
CA GLN A 103 2.04 4.72 9.40
C GLN A 103 1.02 3.62 9.15
N HIS A 104 1.14 2.90 8.03
CA HIS A 104 0.27 1.77 7.73
C HIS A 104 1.10 0.59 7.21
N ASP A 105 0.81 -0.60 7.70
CA ASP A 105 1.56 -1.81 7.36
C ASP A 105 0.64 -3.00 7.10
N ALA A 106 1.21 -4.21 7.09
CA ALA A 106 0.45 -5.44 6.92
C ALA A 106 -0.50 -5.74 8.10
N ARG A 107 -0.33 -5.13 9.27
CA ARG A 107 -1.05 -5.42 10.52
C ARG A 107 -2.15 -4.40 10.81
N GLY A 108 -1.98 -3.13 10.44
CA GLY A 108 -2.97 -2.11 10.72
C GLY A 108 -2.55 -0.68 10.39
N LEU A 109 -3.27 0.27 11.01
CA LEU A 109 -2.90 1.69 11.05
C LEU A 109 -2.24 1.99 12.39
N THR A 110 -1.13 2.73 12.36
CA THR A 110 -0.50 3.33 13.54
C THR A 110 -0.45 4.85 13.35
N LEU A 111 -1.09 5.61 14.23
CA LEU A 111 -0.99 7.07 14.28
C LEU A 111 -0.09 7.45 15.45
N GLN A 112 0.96 8.21 15.17
CA GLN A 112 1.84 8.77 16.20
C GLN A 112 1.62 10.28 16.28
N LEU A 113 1.19 10.77 17.44
CA LEU A 113 0.96 12.19 17.71
C LEU A 113 2.08 12.71 18.60
N LEU A 114 2.91 13.62 18.06
CA LEU A 114 4.02 14.22 18.78
C LEU A 114 3.56 15.46 19.54
N LEU A 115 3.55 15.37 20.87
CA LEU A 115 3.08 16.39 21.80
C LEU A 115 4.26 17.13 22.42
N GLU A 116 4.11 18.44 22.61
CA GLU A 116 5.11 19.27 23.30
C GLU A 116 5.32 18.84 24.77
N ARG A 117 4.26 18.37 25.44
CA ARG A 117 4.26 17.88 26.82
C ARG A 117 3.10 16.88 27.01
N SER A 118 3.12 16.10 28.09
CA SER A 118 2.04 15.16 28.41
C SER A 118 0.72 15.89 28.64
N VAL A 119 -0.36 15.45 27.99
CA VAL A 119 -1.72 15.97 28.18
C VAL A 119 -2.66 14.80 28.45
N PRO A 120 -3.55 14.88 29.47
CA PRO A 120 -4.58 13.87 29.66
C PRO A 120 -5.57 13.92 28.49
N TYR A 121 -6.17 12.78 28.13
CA TYR A 121 -7.17 12.72 27.07
C TYR A 121 -8.38 11.87 27.48
N GLN A 122 -9.52 12.13 26.86
CA GLN A 122 -10.75 11.39 27.05
C GLN A 122 -11.00 10.51 25.83
N ARG A 123 -11.15 9.20 26.04
CA ARG A 123 -11.50 8.22 25.01
C ARG A 123 -12.99 7.90 25.11
N THR A 124 -13.70 8.03 23.99
CA THR A 124 -15.11 7.65 23.85
C THR A 124 -15.26 6.69 22.68
N GLU A 125 -16.00 5.60 22.90
CA GLU A 125 -16.24 4.57 21.90
C GLU A 125 -17.75 4.46 21.66
N GLU A 126 -18.15 4.56 20.40
CA GLU A 126 -19.54 4.48 20.01
C GLU A 126 -19.64 3.68 18.71
N SER A 127 -20.14 2.44 18.80
CA SER A 127 -20.55 1.56 17.68
C SER A 127 -19.76 1.77 16.37
N GLY A 128 -18.49 1.40 16.39
CA GLY A 128 -17.60 1.47 15.21
C GLY A 128 -16.84 2.79 15.04
N ALA A 129 -17.00 3.75 15.96
CA ALA A 129 -16.19 4.96 16.02
C ALA A 129 -15.47 5.10 17.38
N VAL A 130 -14.22 5.52 17.35
CA VAL A 130 -13.41 5.85 18.53
C VAL A 130 -12.96 7.30 18.41
N SER A 131 -13.24 8.10 19.44
CA SER A 131 -12.76 9.48 19.53
C SER A 131 -11.87 9.68 20.74
N LEU A 132 -10.73 10.34 20.53
CA LEU A 132 -9.85 10.82 21.59
C LEU A 132 -9.89 12.35 21.59
N ARG A 133 -10.33 12.94 22.71
CA ARG A 133 -10.35 14.39 22.92
C ARG A 133 -9.19 14.78 23.83
N LEU A 134 -8.31 15.64 23.33
CA LEU A 134 -7.17 16.19 24.06
C LEU A 134 -7.47 17.64 24.47
N PRO A 135 -7.96 17.87 25.71
CA PRO A 135 -8.40 19.18 26.14
C PRO A 135 -7.26 20.20 26.23
N GLY A 136 -7.50 21.41 25.73
CA GLY A 136 -6.53 22.52 25.79
C GLY A 136 -5.29 22.34 24.92
N LEU A 137 -5.27 21.37 24.01
CA LEU A 137 -4.19 21.15 23.05
C LEU A 137 -4.41 22.02 21.80
N GLN A 138 -3.35 22.65 21.30
CA GLN A 138 -3.37 23.41 20.04
C GLN A 138 -2.73 22.60 18.91
N LEU A 139 -3.44 22.43 17.79
CA LEU A 139 -2.94 21.79 16.59
C LEU A 139 -1.95 22.73 15.87
N ALA A 140 -0.68 22.34 15.77
CA ALA A 140 0.29 23.05 14.95
C ALA A 140 0.15 22.60 13.48
N GLY A 141 -0.68 23.31 12.71
CA GLY A 141 -0.86 23.05 11.28
C GLY A 141 -2.32 22.88 10.88
N GLU A 142 -2.55 22.30 9.70
CA GLU A 142 -3.87 21.99 9.18
C GLU A 142 -4.40 20.66 9.70
N ALA A 143 -5.73 20.49 9.65
CA ALA A 143 -6.37 19.23 9.96
C ALA A 143 -5.84 18.11 9.05
N GLN A 144 -5.45 16.99 9.64
CA GLN A 144 -4.99 15.82 8.90
C GLN A 144 -6.07 14.75 8.86
N SER A 145 -6.18 14.05 7.74
CA SER A 145 -7.11 12.93 7.62
C SER A 145 -6.60 11.90 6.64
N GLY A 146 -7.07 10.66 6.80
CA GLY A 146 -6.74 9.57 5.91
C GLY A 146 -7.83 8.50 5.90
N ARG A 147 -7.80 7.67 4.86
CA ARG A 147 -8.68 6.52 4.73
C ARG A 147 -7.89 5.29 4.31
N LEU A 148 -8.12 4.20 5.00
CA LEU A 148 -7.51 2.90 4.73
C LEU A 148 -8.63 1.89 4.48
N GLN A 149 -8.51 1.12 3.39
CA GLN A 149 -9.49 0.08 3.04
C GLN A 149 -8.76 -1.23 2.79
N ARG A 150 -9.14 -2.29 3.52
CA ARG A 150 -8.49 -3.59 3.46
C ARG A 150 -9.47 -4.71 3.80
N ASN A 151 -9.47 -5.79 3.02
CA ASN A 151 -10.30 -6.98 3.23
C ASN A 151 -11.80 -6.67 3.50
N GLY A 152 -12.36 -5.64 2.84
CA GLY A 152 -13.76 -5.22 3.05
C GLY A 152 -14.00 -4.36 4.29
N ARG A 153 -13.01 -4.20 5.17
CA ARG A 153 -13.03 -3.24 6.28
C ARG A 153 -12.50 -1.90 5.78
N SER A 154 -13.16 -0.81 6.14
CA SER A 154 -12.65 0.53 5.88
C SER A 154 -12.56 1.31 7.18
N LEU A 155 -11.46 2.05 7.31
CA LEU A 155 -11.11 2.88 8.44
C LEU A 155 -10.84 4.28 7.91
N SER A 156 -11.56 5.26 8.40
CA SER A 156 -11.23 6.68 8.20
C SER A 156 -10.76 7.27 9.51
N TRP A 157 -9.72 8.10 9.46
CA TRP A 157 -9.23 8.82 10.63
C TRP A 157 -9.11 10.31 10.30
N ARG A 158 -9.28 11.15 11.32
CA ARG A 158 -9.10 12.60 11.25
C ARG A 158 -8.53 13.14 12.56
N VAL A 159 -7.63 14.10 12.45
CA VAL A 159 -7.11 14.90 13.56
C VAL A 159 -7.39 16.37 13.23
N GLU A 160 -8.24 17.02 14.03
CA GLU A 160 -8.62 18.42 13.80
C GLU A 160 -8.78 19.22 15.09
N GLN A 161 -8.66 20.55 14.98
CA GLN A 161 -8.93 21.47 16.09
C GLN A 161 -10.44 21.62 16.28
N GLN A 162 -10.95 21.22 17.45
CA GLN A 162 -12.35 21.34 17.85
C GLN A 162 -12.46 22.31 19.04
N GLY A 163 -12.66 23.59 18.74
CA GLY A 163 -12.66 24.63 19.78
C GLY A 163 -11.29 24.76 20.45
N ALA A 164 -11.23 24.61 21.77
CA ALA A 164 -9.98 24.66 22.55
C ALA A 164 -9.24 23.31 22.60
N ASP A 165 -9.80 22.26 22.00
CA ASP A 165 -9.31 20.89 22.13
C ASP A 165 -8.90 20.34 20.76
N VAL A 166 -8.00 19.35 20.74
CA VAL A 166 -7.75 18.54 19.54
C VAL A 166 -8.60 17.28 19.62
N GLN A 167 -9.32 16.98 18.55
CA GLN A 167 -10.08 15.75 18.40
C GLN A 167 -9.38 14.82 17.41
N VAL A 168 -9.11 13.59 17.85
CA VAL A 168 -8.80 12.46 16.98
C VAL A 168 -10.07 11.65 16.84
N LEU A 169 -10.50 11.39 15.60
CA LEU A 169 -11.68 10.60 15.29
C LEU A 169 -11.29 9.45 14.36
N LEU A 170 -11.60 8.23 14.76
CA LEU A 170 -11.42 7.02 13.97
C LEU A 170 -12.79 6.37 13.74
N VAL A 171 -13.11 6.01 12.51
CA VAL A 171 -14.41 5.43 12.13
C VAL A 171 -14.19 4.20 11.25
N GLY A 172 -14.69 3.05 11.70
CA GLY A 172 -14.68 1.77 11.01
C GLY A 172 -16.07 1.37 10.50
N LEU A 173 -16.18 0.89 9.26
CA LEU A 173 -17.46 0.51 8.63
C LEU A 173 -17.87 -0.98 8.85
N ALA A 174 -17.13 -1.77 9.63
CA ALA A 174 -17.26 -3.24 9.67
C ALA A 174 -17.26 -3.86 11.10
N GLY A 175 -18.01 -3.29 12.04
CA GLY A 175 -18.15 -3.80 13.43
C GLY A 175 -17.43 -2.93 14.48
N GLU A 176 -17.31 -3.41 15.72
CA GLU A 176 -16.56 -2.72 16.78
C GLU A 176 -15.10 -2.51 16.37
N LEU A 177 -14.60 -1.28 16.56
CA LEU A 177 -13.26 -0.88 16.16
C LEU A 177 -12.31 -1.12 17.33
N GLU A 178 -11.47 -2.16 17.25
CA GLU A 178 -10.40 -2.35 18.24
C GLU A 178 -9.35 -1.25 18.04
N VAL A 179 -9.16 -0.42 19.07
CA VAL A 179 -8.15 0.64 19.09
C VAL A 179 -7.30 0.48 20.35
N ARG A 180 -5.98 0.50 20.19
CA ARG A 180 -5.01 0.49 21.30
C ARG A 180 -4.31 1.83 21.32
N ASP A 181 -4.26 2.47 22.48
CA ASP A 181 -3.58 3.74 22.66
C ASP A 181 -2.55 3.68 23.79
N ARG A 182 -1.43 4.40 23.61
CA ARG A 182 -0.34 4.43 24.58
C ARG A 182 0.38 5.78 24.53
N LEU A 183 0.54 6.42 25.67
CA LEU A 183 1.26 7.68 25.81
C LEU A 183 2.65 7.43 26.43
N GLU A 184 3.72 7.77 25.71
CA GLU A 184 5.10 7.51 26.13
C GLU A 184 5.98 8.77 26.08
N PRO A 185 6.99 8.88 26.98
CA PRO A 185 7.98 9.95 26.90
C PRO A 185 8.94 9.74 25.73
N ALA A 186 9.22 10.80 24.98
CA ALA A 186 10.14 10.84 23.83
C ALA A 186 11.13 12.01 24.00
N GLY A 187 12.08 11.84 24.92
CA GLY A 187 13.00 12.91 25.32
C GLY A 187 12.27 14.01 26.09
N GLU A 188 12.33 15.26 25.61
CA GLU A 188 11.59 16.39 26.18
C GLU A 188 10.12 16.47 25.72
N ARG A 189 9.73 15.58 24.80
CA ARG A 189 8.40 15.54 24.19
C ARG A 189 7.66 14.26 24.59
N TRP A 190 6.41 14.16 24.15
CA TRP A 190 5.55 13.01 24.41
C TRP A 190 4.97 12.48 23.12
N LEU A 191 4.80 11.15 23.03
CA LEU A 191 4.27 10.49 21.84
C LEU A 191 3.02 9.71 22.23
N LEU A 192 1.88 10.07 21.63
CA LEU A 192 0.65 9.29 21.73
C LEU A 192 0.57 8.36 20.53
N TRP A 193 0.68 7.06 20.80
CA TRP A 193 0.50 5.98 19.85
C TRP A 193 -0.96 5.58 19.81
N ILE A 194 -1.52 5.44 18.61
CA ILE A 194 -2.87 4.91 18.38
C ILE A 194 -2.77 3.84 17.30
N GLU A 195 -2.97 2.59 17.69
CA GLU A 195 -2.89 1.41 16.83
C GLU A 195 -4.29 0.86 16.56
N VAL A 196 -4.59 0.61 15.28
CA VAL A 196 -5.85 0.02 14.83
C VAL A 196 -5.52 -1.24 14.03
N PRO A 197 -5.60 -2.44 14.64
CA PRO A 197 -5.42 -3.69 13.91
C PRO A 197 -6.54 -3.84 12.87
N LEU A 198 -6.15 -4.01 11.62
CA LEU A 198 -7.06 -4.23 10.49
C LEU A 198 -6.96 -5.65 9.91
N ALA A 199 -6.04 -6.46 10.44
CA ALA A 199 -5.96 -7.87 10.18
C ALA A 199 -7.14 -8.62 10.85
N ASP A 200 -7.59 -9.70 10.23
CA ASP A 200 -8.51 -10.63 10.88
C ASP A 200 -7.78 -11.27 12.05
N VAL A 201 -8.11 -10.85 13.28
CA VAL A 201 -7.61 -11.47 14.52
C VAL A 201 -8.10 -12.92 14.65
N ALA A 202 -8.92 -13.41 13.70
CA ALA A 202 -9.33 -14.79 13.56
C ALA A 202 -8.24 -15.73 12.99
N SER A 203 -6.99 -15.30 12.79
CA SER A 203 -5.93 -16.21 12.31
C SER A 203 -4.54 -16.04 12.94
N GLU A 204 -4.40 -15.25 14.02
CA GLU A 204 -3.12 -15.14 14.74
C GLU A 204 -3.16 -15.67 16.18
N VAL A 205 -4.27 -16.28 16.61
CA VAL A 205 -4.27 -17.16 17.81
C VAL A 205 -3.85 -18.60 17.47
N GLU A 206 -3.71 -18.93 16.18
CA GLU A 206 -3.32 -20.28 15.72
C GLU A 206 -2.05 -20.24 14.87
N ALA A 207 -1.02 -19.55 15.37
CA ALA A 207 0.36 -19.73 14.92
C ALA A 207 1.36 -19.42 16.04
N GLN A 208 1.06 -19.86 17.27
CA GLN A 208 2.15 -20.52 17.99
C GLN A 208 2.46 -21.78 17.17
N PRO A 209 3.73 -22.04 16.80
CA PRO A 209 4.06 -23.37 16.36
C PRO A 209 3.62 -24.28 17.51
N ALA A 210 2.58 -25.08 17.27
CA ALA A 210 2.34 -26.24 18.10
C ALA A 210 3.70 -26.91 18.18
N ALA A 211 4.29 -26.91 19.37
CA ALA A 211 5.44 -27.73 19.65
C ALA A 211 5.07 -29.09 19.07
N GLU A 212 5.85 -29.56 18.10
CA GLU A 212 5.77 -30.95 17.68
C GLU A 212 5.69 -31.76 18.98
N PRO A 213 4.69 -32.63 19.18
CA PRO A 213 4.70 -33.47 20.35
C PRO A 213 6.02 -34.22 20.27
N LEU A 214 6.94 -33.86 21.18
CA LEU A 214 8.23 -34.52 21.30
C LEU A 214 7.94 -36.01 21.27
N PRO A 215 8.71 -36.80 20.51
CA PRO A 215 8.48 -38.23 20.40
C PRO A 215 8.32 -38.77 21.81
N VAL A 216 7.16 -39.38 22.09
CA VAL A 216 6.89 -40.00 23.38
C VAL A 216 8.04 -40.97 23.61
N ALA A 217 8.77 -40.74 24.70
CA ALA A 217 9.92 -41.55 25.06
C ALA A 217 9.52 -43.02 24.96
N ALA A 218 10.24 -43.77 24.12
CA ALA A 218 10.10 -45.21 24.07
C ALA A 218 10.25 -45.75 25.50
N PRO A 219 9.41 -46.72 25.93
CA PRO A 219 9.56 -47.33 27.23
C PRO A 219 10.99 -47.84 27.35
N ALA A 220 11.62 -47.55 28.49
CA ALA A 220 13.02 -47.80 28.75
C ALA A 220 13.44 -49.22 28.38
N GLU A 221 14.01 -49.38 27.18
CA GLU A 221 14.85 -50.52 26.87
C GLU A 221 16.19 -50.26 27.55
N THR A 222 16.39 -50.98 28.66
CA THR A 222 17.66 -51.34 29.28
C THR A 222 18.82 -50.36 29.07
N LEU A 223 19.06 -49.57 30.12
CA LEU A 223 20.29 -48.83 30.41
C LEU A 223 21.54 -49.59 29.91
N ALA A 224 22.08 -49.18 28.76
CA ALA A 224 23.46 -49.44 28.43
C ALA A 224 24.30 -48.52 29.32
N VAL A 225 25.19 -49.12 30.11
CA VAL A 225 26.13 -48.48 31.01
C VAL A 225 26.87 -47.36 30.28
N GLU A 226 26.78 -46.13 30.80
CA GLU A 226 27.60 -44.98 30.37
C GLU A 226 29.08 -45.38 30.46
N PRO A 227 29.90 -45.16 29.41
CA PRO A 227 31.32 -45.48 29.48
C PRO A 227 32.02 -44.56 30.50
N ASP A 228 32.87 -45.15 31.34
CA ASP A 228 33.65 -44.41 32.33
C ASP A 228 34.49 -43.30 31.68
N LEU A 229 34.55 -42.15 32.36
CA LEU A 229 35.32 -40.98 31.95
C LEU A 229 36.81 -41.33 31.72
N PRO A 230 37.45 -40.77 30.68
CA PRO A 230 38.83 -41.09 30.35
C PRO A 230 39.80 -40.67 31.48
N ALA A 231 40.85 -41.47 31.69
CA ALA A 231 41.76 -41.37 32.84
C ALA A 231 42.44 -40.00 33.03
N TRP A 232 42.55 -39.17 31.98
CA TRP A 232 43.09 -37.82 32.11
C TRP A 232 42.12 -36.86 32.84
N ALA A 233 40.82 -37.15 32.84
CA ALA A 233 39.80 -36.36 33.51
C ALA A 233 39.69 -36.68 35.01
N THR A 234 40.23 -37.83 35.45
CA THR A 234 40.18 -38.30 36.84
C THR A 234 41.55 -38.39 37.51
N ALA A 235 42.63 -38.10 36.78
CA ALA A 235 43.98 -38.11 37.32
C ALA A 235 44.17 -37.00 38.38
N PRO A 236 44.65 -37.33 39.60
CA PRO A 236 44.94 -36.32 40.61
C PRO A 236 46.13 -35.46 40.17
N VAL A 237 45.92 -34.13 40.21
CA VAL A 237 46.98 -33.15 39.95
C VAL A 237 48.04 -33.28 41.06
N ALA A 238 49.29 -33.50 40.66
CA ALA A 238 50.40 -33.58 41.61
C ALA A 238 50.54 -32.26 42.39
N PRO A 239 50.83 -32.31 43.71
CA PRO A 239 51.04 -31.10 44.49
C PRO A 239 52.23 -30.33 43.93
N ALA A 240 52.02 -29.05 43.66
CA ALA A 240 53.03 -28.15 43.11
C ALA A 240 54.17 -27.98 44.11
N ASP A 241 55.31 -28.62 43.83
CA ASP A 241 56.57 -28.22 44.46
C ASP A 241 56.89 -26.79 44.04
N ALA A 242 57.30 -26.00 45.04
CA ALA A 242 57.56 -24.57 44.94
C ALA A 242 58.63 -24.26 43.88
N ALA A 243 58.18 -23.98 42.66
CA ALA A 243 58.94 -23.31 41.63
C ALA A 243 58.81 -21.78 41.81
N PRO A 244 59.87 -21.00 41.53
CA PRO A 244 59.93 -19.60 41.90
C PRO A 244 58.88 -18.78 41.16
N ALA A 245 58.26 -17.85 41.89
CA ALA A 245 57.18 -16.98 41.41
C ALA A 245 57.52 -16.37 40.05
N ALA A 246 56.73 -16.74 39.03
CA ALA A 246 56.72 -16.06 37.76
C ALA A 246 56.39 -14.58 37.98
N PRO A 247 57.04 -13.64 37.27
CA PRO A 247 56.74 -12.22 37.39
C PRO A 247 55.25 -11.99 37.06
N PRO A 248 54.59 -11.01 37.70
CA PRO A 248 53.17 -10.77 37.49
C PRO A 248 52.94 -10.47 36.00
N ALA A 249 52.15 -11.33 35.36
CA ALA A 249 51.67 -11.11 34.00
C ALA A 249 50.88 -9.79 33.99
N GLU A 250 51.21 -8.91 33.04
CA GLU A 250 50.46 -7.68 32.83
C GLU A 250 48.97 -8.01 32.64
N PRO A 251 48.06 -7.19 33.21
CA PRO A 251 46.64 -7.44 33.09
C PRO A 251 46.27 -7.41 31.60
N VAL A 252 45.90 -8.58 31.07
CA VAL A 252 45.39 -8.70 29.71
C VAL A 252 44.08 -7.92 29.69
N SER A 253 44.09 -6.76 29.02
CA SER A 253 42.91 -5.94 28.80
C SER A 253 41.80 -6.81 28.25
N ALA A 254 40.63 -6.80 28.90
CA ALA A 254 39.44 -7.45 28.37
C ALA A 254 39.22 -6.98 26.92
N PRO A 255 38.82 -7.87 25.98
CA PRO A 255 38.62 -7.46 24.60
C PRO A 255 37.61 -6.33 24.58
N GLU A 256 38.04 -5.13 24.14
CA GLU A 256 37.14 -4.02 23.87
C GLU A 256 36.15 -4.48 22.79
N LEU A 257 34.93 -4.79 23.21
CA LEU A 257 33.79 -4.96 22.32
C LEU A 257 33.50 -3.59 21.69
N LYS A 258 34.14 -3.34 20.55
CA LYS A 258 33.76 -2.24 19.65
C LYS A 258 32.42 -2.59 19.03
N ILE A 259 31.35 -2.13 19.67
CA ILE A 259 30.01 -2.13 19.07
C ILE A 259 30.03 -1.03 18.00
N GLU A 260 30.42 -1.39 16.78
CA GLU A 260 30.20 -0.54 15.61
C GLU A 260 28.69 -0.24 15.52
N PRO A 261 28.28 1.03 15.29
CA PRO A 261 26.88 1.35 15.03
C PRO A 261 26.38 0.46 13.90
N TYR A 262 25.25 -0.22 14.09
CA TYR A 262 24.64 -1.06 13.05
C TYR A 262 24.47 -0.23 11.77
N ARG A 263 25.34 -0.50 10.79
CA ARG A 263 25.19 0.07 9.44
C ARG A 263 24.23 -0.86 8.69
N PRO A 264 23.04 -0.38 8.31
CA PRO A 264 22.13 -1.19 7.50
C PRO A 264 22.85 -1.65 6.23
N ASP A 265 22.68 -2.94 5.88
CA ASP A 265 23.25 -3.49 4.65
C ASP A 265 22.88 -2.59 3.46
N ALA A 266 23.79 -2.38 2.51
CA ALA A 266 23.56 -1.49 1.37
C ALA A 266 22.33 -1.92 0.55
N LEU A 267 22.02 -3.23 0.51
CA LEU A 267 20.79 -3.74 -0.10
C LEU A 267 19.54 -3.28 0.66
N THR A 268 19.61 -3.22 1.98
CA THR A 268 18.52 -2.70 2.82
C THR A 268 18.31 -1.21 2.61
N LEU A 269 19.39 -0.42 2.49
CA LEU A 269 19.30 1.00 2.13
C LEU A 269 18.68 1.20 0.75
N ALA A 270 19.08 0.41 -0.25
CA ALA A 270 18.48 0.49 -1.58
C ALA A 270 16.99 0.14 -1.57
N ARG A 271 16.56 -0.88 -0.81
CA ARG A 271 15.13 -1.23 -0.65
C ARG A 271 14.34 -0.10 0.01
N GLN A 272 14.90 0.54 1.03
CA GLN A 272 14.30 1.71 1.67
C GLN A 272 14.19 2.90 0.71
N ALA A 273 15.22 3.15 -0.10
CA ALA A 273 15.19 4.19 -1.12
C ALA A 273 14.11 3.93 -2.18
N ILE A 274 13.94 2.68 -2.64
CA ILE A 274 12.82 2.30 -3.54
C ILE A 274 11.46 2.56 -2.87
N ALA A 275 11.30 2.19 -1.60
CA ALA A 275 10.06 2.42 -0.86
C ALA A 275 9.76 3.92 -0.66
N ALA A 276 10.81 4.75 -0.54
CA ALA A 276 10.71 6.20 -0.48
C ALA A 276 10.50 6.86 -1.86
N GLY A 277 10.53 6.09 -2.95
CA GLY A 277 10.45 6.61 -4.32
C GLY A 277 11.75 7.21 -4.85
N ASP A 278 12.86 7.14 -4.11
CA ASP A 278 14.18 7.56 -4.58
C ASP A 278 14.86 6.43 -5.37
N TYR A 279 14.32 6.19 -6.56
CA TYR A 279 14.82 5.13 -7.44
C TYR A 279 16.23 5.40 -7.95
N ARG A 280 16.61 6.68 -8.12
CA ARG A 280 17.95 7.04 -8.62
C ARG A 280 19.06 6.66 -7.65
N SER A 281 18.89 6.99 -6.37
CA SER A 281 19.86 6.57 -5.35
C SER A 281 19.87 5.06 -5.23
N ALA A 282 18.69 4.42 -5.21
CA ALA A 282 18.60 2.96 -5.13
C ALA A 282 19.33 2.26 -6.29
N ILE A 283 19.16 2.73 -7.52
CA ILE A 283 19.83 2.17 -8.71
C ILE A 283 21.35 2.27 -8.56
N ARG A 284 21.88 3.43 -8.15
CA ARG A 284 23.32 3.62 -7.96
C ARG A 284 23.90 2.64 -6.92
N GLU A 285 23.23 2.50 -5.77
CA GLU A 285 23.69 1.57 -4.73
C GLU A 285 23.59 0.10 -5.20
N LEU A 286 22.53 -0.26 -5.93
CA LEU A 286 22.34 -1.61 -6.46
C LEU A 286 23.33 -1.96 -7.58
N GLU A 287 23.72 -1.00 -8.41
CA GLU A 287 24.78 -1.17 -9.41
C GLU A 287 26.15 -1.40 -8.74
N ALA A 288 26.46 -0.66 -7.68
CA ALA A 288 27.68 -0.87 -6.89
C ALA A 288 27.67 -2.25 -6.20
N LEU A 289 26.50 -2.68 -5.70
CA LEU A 289 26.31 -4.02 -5.16
C LEU A 289 26.47 -5.10 -6.23
N GLN A 290 25.96 -4.89 -7.44
CA GLN A 290 26.15 -5.84 -8.54
C GLN A 290 27.64 -6.01 -8.87
N GLN A 291 28.42 -4.93 -8.87
CA GLN A 291 29.85 -4.98 -9.15
C GLN A 291 30.64 -5.79 -8.10
N SER A 292 30.24 -5.70 -6.82
CA SER A 292 30.92 -6.37 -5.71
C SER A 292 30.41 -7.78 -5.42
N ARG A 293 29.09 -8.00 -5.49
CA ARG A 293 28.41 -9.28 -5.19
C ARG A 293 28.13 -10.13 -6.44
N GLY A 294 28.49 -9.65 -7.63
CA GLY A 294 28.38 -10.42 -8.87
C GLY A 294 26.94 -10.82 -9.21
N ARG A 295 26.71 -12.12 -9.39
CA ARG A 295 25.44 -12.72 -9.86
C ARG A 295 24.42 -13.01 -8.73
N ASP A 296 24.42 -12.20 -7.68
CA ASP A 296 23.44 -12.34 -6.60
C ASP A 296 22.02 -12.09 -7.15
N PRO A 297 21.12 -13.11 -7.18
CA PRO A 297 19.78 -12.96 -7.74
C PRO A 297 18.96 -11.90 -7.01
N GLU A 298 19.18 -11.70 -5.70
CA GLU A 298 18.42 -10.71 -4.94
C GLU A 298 18.75 -9.30 -5.39
N VAL A 299 20.04 -8.97 -5.56
CA VAL A 299 20.50 -7.66 -6.06
C VAL A 299 19.97 -7.42 -7.47
N LEU A 300 20.03 -8.42 -8.35
CA LEU A 300 19.57 -8.30 -9.73
C LEU A 300 18.06 -8.06 -9.82
N ARG A 301 17.26 -8.75 -8.99
CA ARG A 301 15.81 -8.56 -8.91
C ARG A 301 15.45 -7.16 -8.40
N TRP A 302 16.13 -6.68 -7.36
CA TRP A 302 15.91 -5.32 -6.87
C TRP A 302 16.33 -4.24 -7.86
N LEU A 303 17.44 -4.44 -8.57
CA LEU A 303 17.90 -3.52 -9.61
C LEU A 303 16.90 -3.47 -10.78
N ALA A 304 16.39 -4.63 -11.22
CA ALA A 304 15.35 -4.71 -12.23
C ALA A 304 14.05 -4.00 -11.79
N ARG A 305 13.61 -4.20 -10.55
CA ARG A 305 12.45 -3.49 -9.97
C ARG A 305 12.68 -1.98 -9.93
N ALA A 306 13.88 -1.54 -9.56
CA ALA A 306 14.23 -0.12 -9.48
C ALA A 306 14.23 0.53 -10.87
N TYR A 307 14.82 -0.12 -11.89
CA TYR A 307 14.75 0.36 -13.27
C TYR A 307 13.32 0.46 -13.80
N LEU A 308 12.48 -0.53 -13.50
CA LEU A 308 11.08 -0.52 -13.90
C LEU A 308 10.31 0.62 -13.24
N ALA A 309 10.55 0.87 -11.94
CA ALA A 309 9.89 1.92 -11.17
C ALA A 309 10.34 3.34 -11.57
N ASP A 310 11.61 3.52 -11.93
CA ASP A 310 12.15 4.80 -12.43
C ASP A 310 11.74 5.08 -13.90
N GLY A 311 11.16 4.10 -14.60
CA GLY A 311 10.79 4.22 -16.01
C GLY A 311 11.95 4.01 -16.99
N GLN A 312 13.10 3.48 -16.54
CA GLN A 312 14.26 3.15 -17.38
C GLN A 312 14.06 1.83 -18.16
N GLN A 313 12.91 1.68 -18.82
CA GLN A 313 12.51 0.46 -19.52
C GLN A 313 13.51 0.03 -20.60
N GLN A 314 14.00 0.97 -21.41
CA GLN A 314 14.96 0.66 -22.49
C GLN A 314 16.28 0.10 -21.95
N ARG A 315 16.76 0.66 -20.82
CA ARG A 315 17.96 0.17 -20.15
C ARG A 315 17.75 -1.24 -19.61
N LEU A 316 16.58 -1.47 -19.01
CA LEU A 316 16.21 -2.78 -18.47
C LEU A 316 16.10 -3.85 -19.56
N LEU A 317 15.49 -3.53 -20.71
CA LEU A 317 15.39 -4.43 -21.86
C LEU A 317 16.76 -4.78 -22.48
N GLY A 318 17.72 -3.86 -22.44
CA GLY A 318 19.09 -4.14 -22.92
C GLY A 318 19.92 -4.99 -21.95
N TRP A 319 19.69 -4.85 -20.64
CA TRP A 319 20.53 -5.46 -19.60
C TRP A 319 19.99 -6.80 -19.08
N LEU A 320 18.69 -6.90 -18.83
CA LEU A 320 18.07 -8.03 -18.14
C LEU A 320 18.13 -9.36 -18.92
N PRO A 321 17.99 -9.42 -20.26
CA PRO A 321 18.10 -10.68 -21.00
C PRO A 321 19.43 -11.39 -20.79
N ALA A 322 20.53 -10.64 -20.71
CA ALA A 322 21.87 -11.21 -20.46
C ALA A 322 21.98 -11.78 -19.04
N GLN A 323 21.32 -11.18 -18.05
CA GLN A 323 21.28 -11.72 -16.68
C GLN A 323 20.41 -12.97 -16.61
N LEU A 324 19.25 -12.96 -17.26
CA LEU A 324 18.32 -14.09 -17.27
C LEU A 324 18.91 -15.31 -18.01
N ALA A 325 19.67 -15.09 -19.09
CA ALA A 325 20.38 -16.18 -19.79
C ALA A 325 21.36 -16.95 -18.89
N GLN A 326 21.92 -16.28 -17.87
CA GLN A 326 22.82 -16.89 -16.89
C GLN A 326 22.06 -17.56 -15.73
N MET A 327 20.80 -17.19 -15.48
CA MET A 327 19.94 -17.75 -14.44
C MET A 327 18.57 -18.13 -15.04
N PRO A 328 18.52 -19.11 -15.95
CA PRO A 328 17.31 -19.41 -16.71
C PRO A 328 16.15 -19.91 -15.85
N GLN A 329 16.38 -20.24 -14.57
CA GLN A 329 15.35 -20.70 -13.62
C GLN A 329 14.75 -19.58 -12.77
N ASP A 330 15.31 -18.36 -12.76
CA ASP A 330 14.76 -17.26 -11.97
C ASP A 330 13.47 -16.71 -12.64
N SER A 331 12.33 -17.19 -12.13
CA SER A 331 11.00 -16.82 -12.61
C SER A 331 10.67 -15.35 -12.36
N GLU A 332 11.24 -14.73 -11.33
CA GLU A 332 10.97 -13.34 -10.98
C GLU A 332 11.67 -12.37 -11.93
N LEU A 333 12.94 -12.62 -12.28
CA LEU A 333 13.65 -11.86 -13.31
C LEU A 333 12.92 -11.95 -14.65
N ARG A 334 12.42 -13.15 -15.00
CA ARG A 334 11.62 -13.35 -16.21
C ARG A 334 10.29 -12.62 -16.17
N LEU A 335 9.61 -12.61 -15.02
CA LEU A 335 8.39 -11.86 -14.80
C LEU A 335 8.63 -10.35 -14.97
N LEU A 336 9.74 -9.83 -14.43
CA LEU A 336 10.12 -8.42 -14.57
C LEU A 336 10.44 -8.06 -16.02
N LEU A 337 11.15 -8.92 -16.76
CA LEU A 337 11.39 -8.74 -18.19
C LEU A 337 10.09 -8.67 -18.98
N ALA A 338 9.18 -9.62 -18.75
CA ALA A 338 7.88 -9.64 -19.41
C ALA A 338 7.03 -8.40 -19.09
N ARG A 339 7.03 -7.94 -17.83
CA ARG A 339 6.37 -6.68 -17.46
C ARG A 339 6.95 -5.48 -18.21
N THR A 340 8.26 -5.46 -18.38
CA THR A 340 8.95 -4.38 -19.09
C THR A 340 8.60 -4.39 -20.58
N GLN A 341 8.56 -5.59 -21.19
CA GLN A 341 8.11 -5.77 -22.57
C GLN A 341 6.67 -5.32 -22.76
N LEU A 342 5.75 -5.68 -21.85
CA LEU A 342 4.36 -5.22 -21.87
C LEU A 342 4.25 -3.69 -21.79
N GLN A 343 5.00 -3.04 -20.90
CA GLN A 343 5.01 -1.58 -20.81
C GLN A 343 5.62 -0.90 -22.05
N ALA A 344 6.53 -1.58 -22.73
CA ALA A 344 7.10 -1.12 -24.00
C ALA A 344 6.22 -1.43 -25.22
N GLY A 345 5.08 -2.12 -25.04
CA GLY A 345 4.16 -2.52 -26.11
C GLY A 345 4.54 -3.81 -26.84
N ASP A 346 5.62 -4.49 -26.44
CA ASP A 346 6.04 -5.79 -26.98
C ASP A 346 5.30 -6.95 -26.29
N THR A 347 3.98 -7.00 -26.47
CA THR A 347 3.15 -8.04 -25.84
C THR A 347 3.47 -9.44 -26.36
N GLN A 348 3.85 -9.59 -27.63
CA GLN A 348 4.23 -10.88 -28.19
C GLN A 348 5.55 -11.39 -27.57
N GLY A 349 6.56 -10.53 -27.44
CA GLY A 349 7.81 -10.86 -26.75
C GLY A 349 7.59 -11.20 -25.27
N ALA A 350 6.65 -10.54 -24.60
CA ALA A 350 6.27 -10.85 -23.23
C ALA A 350 5.67 -12.27 -23.09
N VAL A 351 4.79 -12.68 -24.01
CA VAL A 351 4.26 -14.05 -24.04
C VAL A 351 5.39 -15.06 -24.24
N ALA A 352 6.21 -14.88 -25.27
CA ALA A 352 7.32 -15.78 -25.56
C ALA A 352 8.32 -15.88 -24.40
N THR A 353 8.53 -14.78 -23.68
CA THR A 353 9.38 -14.74 -22.49
C THR A 353 8.74 -15.52 -21.34
N LEU A 354 7.46 -15.35 -21.06
CA LEU A 354 6.76 -16.02 -19.95
C LEU A 354 6.50 -17.52 -20.21
N GLU A 355 6.40 -17.96 -21.46
CA GLU A 355 6.26 -19.39 -21.77
C GLU A 355 7.54 -20.18 -21.46
N GLN A 356 8.69 -19.52 -21.50
CA GLN A 356 9.98 -20.16 -21.23
C GLN A 356 10.12 -20.49 -19.74
N ASN A 357 10.31 -21.77 -19.42
CA ASN A 357 10.58 -22.26 -18.06
C ASN A 357 9.55 -21.81 -17.01
N ALA A 358 8.27 -21.77 -17.37
CA ALA A 358 7.21 -21.33 -16.47
C ALA A 358 7.22 -22.12 -15.14
N PRO A 359 7.18 -21.44 -13.98
CA PRO A 359 7.16 -22.10 -12.67
C PRO A 359 5.85 -22.85 -12.44
N ALA A 360 5.82 -23.73 -11.43
CA ALA A 360 4.59 -24.41 -11.05
C ALA A 360 3.51 -23.41 -10.62
N LEU A 361 2.29 -23.57 -11.13
CA LEU A 361 1.19 -22.61 -10.95
C LEU A 361 0.82 -22.38 -9.49
N VAL A 362 0.87 -23.43 -8.65
CA VAL A 362 0.59 -23.35 -7.22
C VAL A 362 1.60 -22.47 -6.47
N GLN A 363 2.86 -22.44 -6.92
CA GLN A 363 3.92 -21.65 -6.30
C GLN A 363 3.84 -20.19 -6.71
N GLU A 364 3.60 -19.93 -7.99
CA GLU A 364 3.62 -18.57 -8.56
C GLU A 364 2.35 -18.24 -9.36
N PRO A 365 1.16 -18.14 -8.72
CA PRO A 365 -0.09 -17.82 -9.44
C PRO A 365 -0.03 -16.46 -10.16
N THR A 366 0.71 -15.49 -9.61
CA THR A 366 0.87 -14.16 -10.22
C THR A 366 1.57 -14.24 -11.58
N TYR A 367 2.54 -15.13 -11.75
CA TYR A 367 3.21 -15.37 -13.02
C TYR A 367 2.22 -15.83 -14.09
N HIS A 368 1.42 -16.84 -13.76
CA HIS A 368 0.40 -17.39 -14.66
C HIS A 368 -0.72 -16.38 -14.94
N SER A 369 -1.08 -15.52 -13.98
CA SER A 369 -2.06 -14.46 -14.22
C SER A 369 -1.55 -13.42 -15.22
N LEU A 370 -0.25 -13.11 -15.19
CA LEU A 370 0.36 -12.21 -16.17
C LEU A 370 0.39 -12.85 -17.56
N LEU A 371 0.82 -14.11 -17.65
CA LEU A 371 0.83 -14.85 -18.90
C LEU A 371 -0.59 -14.96 -19.50
N ALA A 372 -1.59 -15.26 -18.67
CA ALA A 372 -2.99 -15.32 -19.09
C ALA A 372 -3.51 -13.97 -19.62
N ALA A 373 -3.14 -12.85 -18.98
CA ALA A 373 -3.47 -11.51 -19.45
C ALA A 373 -2.73 -11.16 -20.76
N SER A 374 -1.45 -11.52 -20.89
CA SER A 374 -0.68 -11.33 -22.13
C SER A 374 -1.27 -12.13 -23.30
N TYR A 375 -1.79 -13.34 -23.04
CA TYR A 375 -2.55 -14.10 -24.04
C TYR A 375 -3.82 -13.35 -24.49
N GLN A 376 -4.55 -12.68 -23.59
CA GLN A 376 -5.71 -11.87 -23.98
C GLN A 376 -5.32 -10.72 -24.90
N GLN A 377 -4.27 -9.98 -24.53
CA GLN A 377 -3.80 -8.84 -25.32
C GLN A 377 -3.32 -9.25 -26.72
N THR A 378 -2.87 -10.48 -26.90
CA THR A 378 -2.43 -11.04 -28.19
C THR A 378 -3.53 -11.82 -28.92
N GLY A 379 -4.76 -11.87 -28.41
CA GLY A 379 -5.87 -12.60 -29.02
C GLY A 379 -5.81 -14.12 -28.87
N GLN A 380 -4.93 -14.64 -28.02
CA GLN A 380 -4.77 -16.06 -27.72
C GLN A 380 -5.80 -16.52 -26.67
N TRP A 381 -7.08 -16.38 -27.01
CA TRP A 381 -8.20 -16.55 -26.07
C TRP A 381 -8.30 -17.95 -25.47
N GLN A 382 -7.93 -18.99 -26.22
CA GLN A 382 -7.97 -20.39 -25.75
C GLN A 382 -6.95 -20.62 -24.64
N GLN A 383 -5.70 -20.20 -24.84
CA GLN A 383 -4.61 -20.30 -23.87
C GLN A 383 -4.90 -19.46 -22.63
N SER A 384 -5.46 -18.26 -22.83
CA SER A 384 -5.90 -17.40 -21.74
C SER A 384 -6.98 -18.07 -20.88
N ALA A 385 -8.04 -18.59 -21.50
CA ALA A 385 -9.12 -19.26 -20.78
C ALA A 385 -8.61 -20.50 -20.03
N ALA A 386 -7.72 -21.30 -20.64
CA ALA A 386 -7.12 -22.46 -19.97
C ALA A 386 -6.33 -22.04 -18.70
N SER A 387 -5.48 -21.02 -18.81
CA SER A 387 -4.67 -20.50 -17.70
C SER A 387 -5.55 -19.93 -16.58
N TYR A 388 -6.56 -19.11 -16.93
CA TYR A 388 -7.47 -18.55 -15.94
C TYR A 388 -8.38 -19.60 -15.28
N ARG A 389 -8.78 -20.66 -15.98
CA ARG A 389 -9.52 -21.77 -15.35
C ARG A 389 -8.69 -22.42 -14.25
N GLN A 390 -7.39 -22.64 -14.48
CA GLN A 390 -6.50 -23.19 -13.46
C GLN A 390 -6.32 -22.23 -12.27
N LEU A 391 -6.15 -20.93 -12.53
CA LEU A 391 -6.05 -19.91 -11.49
C LEU A 391 -7.32 -19.81 -10.64
N VAL A 392 -8.48 -19.79 -11.27
CA VAL A 392 -9.79 -19.75 -10.61
C VAL A 392 -10.02 -21.04 -9.80
N ALA A 393 -9.57 -22.20 -10.29
CA ALA A 393 -9.62 -23.44 -9.52
C ALA A 393 -8.76 -23.38 -8.25
N LEU A 394 -7.61 -22.70 -8.28
CA LEU A 394 -6.79 -22.51 -7.08
C LEU A 394 -7.39 -21.52 -6.08
N ARG A 395 -7.89 -20.37 -6.55
CA ARG A 395 -8.54 -19.37 -5.67
C ARG A 395 -9.82 -18.87 -6.31
N PRO A 396 -10.97 -19.53 -6.05
CA PRO A 396 -12.25 -19.14 -6.63
C PRO A 396 -12.70 -17.73 -6.26
N GLY A 397 -12.29 -17.22 -5.10
CA GLY A 397 -12.64 -15.88 -4.61
C GLY A 397 -11.85 -14.73 -5.23
N GLN A 398 -10.83 -15.00 -6.06
CA GLN A 398 -10.03 -13.94 -6.67
C GLN A 398 -10.78 -13.31 -7.86
N ALA A 399 -11.40 -12.16 -7.62
CA ALA A 399 -12.27 -11.50 -8.59
C ALA A 399 -11.60 -11.14 -9.92
N THR A 400 -10.32 -10.72 -9.89
CA THR A 400 -9.55 -10.39 -11.10
C THR A 400 -9.35 -11.58 -12.04
N TRP A 401 -9.19 -12.80 -11.49
CA TRP A 401 -9.04 -14.01 -12.28
C TRP A 401 -10.38 -14.51 -12.83
N GLN A 402 -11.45 -14.37 -12.06
CA GLN A 402 -12.81 -14.62 -12.55
C GLN A 402 -13.17 -13.68 -13.71
N LEU A 403 -12.79 -12.42 -13.60
CA LEU A 403 -12.98 -11.43 -14.66
C LEU A 403 -12.15 -11.76 -15.92
N GLY A 404 -10.86 -12.08 -15.74
CA GLY A 404 -10.01 -12.53 -16.83
C GLY A 404 -10.58 -13.75 -17.55
N LEU A 405 -11.07 -14.74 -16.82
CA LEU A 405 -11.74 -15.91 -17.39
C LEU A 405 -13.01 -15.52 -18.17
N ALA A 406 -13.85 -14.66 -17.60
CA ALA A 406 -15.09 -14.22 -18.24
C ALA A 406 -14.84 -13.54 -19.59
N ILE A 407 -13.84 -12.66 -19.66
CA ILE A 407 -13.44 -11.98 -20.90
C ILE A 407 -12.96 -12.99 -21.94
N ALA A 408 -12.11 -13.94 -21.55
CA ALA A 408 -11.61 -14.95 -22.47
C ALA A 408 -12.74 -15.85 -23.01
N LEU A 409 -13.68 -16.26 -22.15
CA LEU A 409 -14.84 -17.06 -22.54
C LEU A 409 -15.80 -16.30 -23.47
N GLU A 410 -15.97 -15.01 -23.23
CA GLU A 410 -16.78 -14.15 -24.09
C GLU A 410 -16.19 -14.05 -25.50
N GLN A 411 -14.86 -13.91 -25.62
CA GLN A 411 -14.17 -13.89 -26.91
C GLN A 411 -14.11 -15.26 -27.60
N LEU A 412 -14.38 -16.34 -26.86
CA LEU A 412 -14.53 -17.71 -27.38
C LEU A 412 -15.98 -18.07 -27.73
N ASP A 413 -16.88 -17.08 -27.80
CA ASP A 413 -18.32 -17.26 -28.06
C ASP A 413 -19.00 -18.21 -27.06
N GLN A 414 -18.60 -18.16 -25.77
CA GLN A 414 -19.22 -18.91 -24.66
C GLN A 414 -19.95 -17.96 -23.69
N PRO A 415 -21.01 -17.25 -24.15
CA PRO A 415 -21.62 -16.15 -23.40
C PRO A 415 -22.28 -16.58 -22.08
N ALA A 416 -22.84 -17.79 -22.00
CA ALA A 416 -23.48 -18.29 -20.79
C ALA A 416 -22.46 -18.52 -19.65
N GLU A 417 -21.32 -19.12 -19.97
CA GLU A 417 -20.22 -19.30 -19.00
C GLU A 417 -19.58 -17.97 -18.66
N ALA A 418 -19.35 -17.09 -19.65
CA ALA A 418 -18.83 -15.75 -19.42
C ALA A 418 -19.72 -14.95 -18.45
N ALA A 419 -21.04 -14.95 -18.65
CA ALA A 419 -21.99 -14.27 -17.77
C ALA A 419 -21.95 -14.80 -16.33
N ARG A 420 -21.73 -16.12 -16.14
CA ARG A 420 -21.53 -16.70 -14.81
C ARG A 420 -20.25 -16.18 -14.16
N HIS A 421 -19.13 -16.19 -14.89
CA HIS A 421 -17.85 -15.74 -14.36
C HIS A 421 -17.79 -14.22 -14.11
N TYR A 422 -18.47 -13.40 -14.91
CA TYR A 422 -18.64 -11.98 -14.60
C TYR A 422 -19.39 -11.78 -13.28
N ARG A 423 -20.48 -12.53 -13.03
CA ARG A 423 -21.20 -12.47 -11.74
C ARG A 423 -20.36 -12.93 -10.57
N LEU A 424 -19.57 -14.00 -10.73
CA LEU A 424 -18.62 -14.45 -9.70
C LEU A 424 -17.55 -13.39 -9.43
N ALA A 425 -17.06 -12.70 -10.47
CA ALA A 425 -16.10 -11.62 -10.31
C ALA A 425 -16.66 -10.46 -9.47
N LEU A 426 -17.96 -10.14 -9.61
CA LEU A 426 -18.61 -9.09 -8.81
C LEU A 426 -18.77 -9.45 -7.33
N GLN A 427 -18.81 -10.74 -7.00
CA GLN A 427 -18.93 -11.22 -5.62
C GLN A 427 -17.58 -11.24 -4.88
N GLY A 428 -16.46 -11.27 -5.60
CA GLY A 428 -15.13 -11.34 -5.02
C GLY A 428 -14.53 -9.96 -4.70
N SER A 429 -13.43 -9.98 -3.95
CA SER A 429 -12.61 -8.79 -3.66
C SER A 429 -11.48 -8.62 -4.68
N GLY A 430 -11.06 -7.38 -4.92
CA GLY A 430 -9.86 -7.05 -5.71
C GLY A 430 -10.11 -6.42 -7.09
N LEU A 431 -11.36 -6.20 -7.48
CA LEU A 431 -11.71 -5.33 -8.60
C LEU A 431 -11.82 -3.87 -8.14
N ASP A 432 -11.36 -2.95 -8.97
CA ASP A 432 -11.65 -1.53 -8.81
C ASP A 432 -13.03 -1.18 -9.37
N ASP A 433 -13.43 0.08 -9.24
CA ASP A 433 -14.77 0.53 -9.61
C ASP A 433 -15.03 0.49 -11.12
N SER A 434 -13.99 0.64 -11.95
CA SER A 434 -14.12 0.53 -13.41
C SER A 434 -14.33 -0.93 -13.80
N ALA A 435 -13.46 -1.83 -13.32
CA ALA A 435 -13.56 -3.25 -13.60
C ALA A 435 -14.87 -3.86 -13.06
N ARG A 436 -15.36 -3.39 -11.90
CA ARG A 436 -16.66 -3.80 -11.36
C ARG A 436 -17.82 -3.32 -12.23
N ARG A 437 -17.79 -2.07 -12.70
CA ARG A 437 -18.80 -1.54 -13.62
C ARG A 437 -18.82 -2.34 -14.92
N PHE A 438 -17.67 -2.52 -15.54
CA PHE A 438 -17.50 -3.34 -16.74
C PHE A 438 -18.08 -4.75 -16.55
N ALA A 439 -17.70 -5.45 -15.49
CA ALA A 439 -18.20 -6.79 -15.20
C ALA A 439 -19.73 -6.82 -15.00
N SER A 440 -20.31 -5.80 -14.37
CA SER A 440 -21.76 -5.70 -14.17
C SER A 440 -22.53 -5.49 -15.47
N GLU A 441 -22.04 -4.62 -16.35
CA GLU A 441 -22.64 -4.34 -17.65
C GLU A 441 -22.57 -5.58 -18.56
N ARG A 442 -21.41 -6.25 -18.61
CA ARG A 442 -21.25 -7.49 -19.40
C ARG A 442 -22.12 -8.62 -18.85
N ALA A 443 -22.19 -8.80 -17.53
CA ALA A 443 -23.06 -9.80 -16.91
C ALA A 443 -24.54 -9.60 -17.29
N ALA A 444 -25.03 -8.36 -17.26
CA ALA A 444 -26.40 -8.03 -17.64
C ALA A 444 -26.65 -8.27 -19.14
N ALA A 445 -25.73 -7.80 -20.01
CA ALA A 445 -25.87 -7.93 -21.46
C ALA A 445 -25.87 -9.39 -21.94
N LEU A 446 -25.07 -10.25 -21.30
CA LEU A 446 -24.95 -11.67 -21.66
C LEU A 446 -25.98 -12.55 -20.94
N GLY A 447 -26.47 -12.15 -19.76
CA GLY A 447 -27.47 -12.89 -18.99
C GLY A 447 -28.91 -12.76 -19.50
N GLY A 448 -29.22 -11.71 -20.27
CA GLY A 448 -30.55 -11.47 -20.84
C GLY A 448 -30.84 -12.19 -22.17
N ARG A 449 -29.93 -13.02 -22.68
CA ARG A 449 -30.05 -13.71 -23.98
C ARG A 449 -30.37 -15.21 -23.86
N GLY A 450 -30.79 -15.67 -22.68
CA GLY A 450 -31.09 -17.07 -22.38
C GLY A 450 -32.56 -17.42 -22.54
#